data_AF-A0AA35T116-F1
#
_entry.id   AF-A0AA35T116-F1
#
_cell.length_a   1.000
_cell.length_b   1.000
_cell.length_c   1.000
_cell.angle_alpha   90.00
_cell.angle_beta   90.00
_cell.angle_gamma   90.00
#
_symmetry.space_group_name_H-M   'P 1'
#
loop_
_entity.id
_entity.type
_entity.pdbx_description
1 polymer ?
#
loop_
_entity_poly.entity_id
_entity_poly.type
_entity_poly.pdbx_seq_one_letter_code
_entity_poly.pdbx_strand_id
1 'polypeptide(L)'
;MSVESRTLRRSNTVFTRGVDPDNLVTVLYSNLLLTPEEKARATQQTLTIHQKLEEIFRTMERRISVTPGDLHVLIKALKAEPATKAVGDKIQEIYDEEHGKRQE
;
A
#
# COMPACT_ATOMS: atom_id res chain seq x y z
N MET A 1 15.40 11.36 -2.24
CA MET A 1 14.55 10.27 -1.70
C MET A 1 13.25 10.91 -1.23
N SER A 2 12.14 10.66 -1.92
CA SER A 2 10.87 11.36 -1.70
C SER A 2 10.15 10.91 -0.42
N VAL A 3 9.22 11.73 0.08
CA VAL A 3 8.46 11.50 1.32
C VAL A 3 7.58 10.24 1.20
N GLU A 4 7.09 9.98 -0.01
CA GLU A 4 6.26 8.84 -0.38
C GLU A 4 7.03 7.52 -0.22
N SER A 5 8.27 7.44 -0.72
CA SER A 5 9.14 6.27 -0.49
C SER A 5 9.47 6.04 0.99
N ARG A 6 9.60 7.11 1.79
CA ARG A 6 9.80 6.98 3.26
C ARG A 6 8.55 6.48 3.96
N THR A 7 7.39 7.02 3.60
CA THR A 7 6.08 6.62 4.11
C THR A 7 5.78 5.15 3.77
N LEU A 8 5.99 4.73 2.53
CA LEU A 8 5.77 3.34 2.10
C LEU A 8 6.66 2.37 2.87
N ARG A 9 7.95 2.69 3.03
CA ARG A 9 8.87 1.87 3.83
C ARG A 9 8.46 1.79 5.30
N ARG A 10 8.07 2.91 5.92
CA ARG A 10 7.59 2.93 7.31
C ARG A 10 6.27 2.20 7.48
N SER A 11 5.43 2.19 6.45
CA SER A 11 4.13 1.52 6.46
C SER A 11 4.23 0.00 6.30
N ASN A 12 5.32 -0.52 5.75
CA ASN A 12 5.51 -1.97 5.52
C ASN A 12 5.28 -2.83 6.79
N THR A 13 5.68 -2.31 7.97
CA THR A 13 5.47 -2.97 9.27
C THR A 13 4.01 -2.96 9.75
N VAL A 14 3.20 -2.03 9.26
CA VAL A 14 1.76 -1.92 9.54
C VAL A 14 0.98 -2.97 8.75
N PHE A 15 1.28 -3.08 7.45
CA PHE A 15 0.62 -4.05 6.57
C PHE A 15 0.86 -5.49 7.01
N THR A 16 2.09 -5.81 7.43
CA THR A 16 2.49 -7.15 7.86
C THR A 16 1.82 -7.65 9.14
N ARG A 17 1.21 -6.75 9.94
CA ARG A 17 0.57 -7.09 11.22
C ARG A 17 -0.96 -7.03 11.20
N GLY A 18 -1.56 -6.37 10.20
CA GLY A 18 -2.97 -6.00 10.25
C GLY A 18 -3.79 -6.33 9.00
N VAL A 19 -3.17 -6.80 7.92
CA VAL A 19 -3.87 -7.01 6.63
C VAL A 19 -3.51 -8.36 6.01
N ASP A 20 -4.54 -9.03 5.52
CA ASP A 20 -4.39 -10.18 4.66
C ASP A 20 -3.92 -9.72 3.25
N PRO A 21 -2.80 -10.25 2.75
CA PRO A 21 -2.21 -9.79 1.49
C PRO A 21 -3.09 -10.13 0.29
N ASP A 22 -3.88 -11.20 0.32
CA ASP A 22 -4.75 -11.57 -0.79
C ASP A 22 -5.95 -10.62 -0.89
N ASN A 23 -6.49 -10.17 0.26
CA ASN A 23 -7.45 -9.05 0.31
C ASN A 23 -6.82 -7.76 -0.21
N LEU A 24 -5.60 -7.44 0.20
CA LEU A 24 -4.89 -6.24 -0.27
C LEU A 24 -4.75 -6.27 -1.80
N VAL A 25 -4.26 -7.36 -2.38
CA VAL A 25 -4.12 -7.48 -3.83
C VAL A 25 -5.45 -7.29 -4.55
N THR A 26 -6.54 -7.83 -3.99
CA THR A 26 -7.87 -7.69 -4.56
C THR A 26 -8.34 -6.23 -4.58
N VAL A 27 -8.12 -5.49 -3.48
CA VAL A 27 -8.44 -4.06 -3.39
C VAL A 27 -7.63 -3.25 -4.41
N LEU A 28 -6.32 -3.49 -4.49
CA LEU A 28 -5.44 -2.76 -5.39
C LEU A 28 -5.74 -3.04 -6.86
N TYR A 29 -6.03 -4.29 -7.20
CA TYR A 29 -6.46 -4.66 -8.55
C TYR A 29 -7.80 -4.00 -8.91
N SER A 30 -8.76 -4.00 -7.99
CA SER A 30 -10.08 -3.39 -8.20
C SER A 30 -10.01 -1.87 -8.37
N ASN A 31 -9.00 -1.22 -7.78
CA ASN A 31 -8.75 0.21 -7.92
C ASN A 31 -7.76 0.57 -9.04
N LEU A 32 -7.48 -0.36 -9.96
CA LEU A 32 -6.55 -0.19 -11.10
C LEU A 32 -5.11 0.17 -10.70
N LEU A 33 -4.74 -0.06 -9.44
CA LEU A 33 -3.39 0.15 -8.91
C LEU A 33 -2.45 -0.99 -9.29
N LEU A 34 -2.99 -2.19 -9.54
CA LEU A 34 -2.25 -3.35 -10.06
C LEU A 34 -2.78 -3.79 -11.42
N THR A 35 -1.87 -4.17 -12.31
CA THR A 35 -2.18 -4.91 -13.54
C THR A 35 -2.49 -6.38 -13.23
N PRO A 36 -3.11 -7.11 -14.17
CA PRO A 36 -3.33 -8.55 -14.04
C PRO A 36 -2.03 -9.34 -13.80
N GLU A 37 -0.93 -8.93 -14.42
CA GLU A 37 0.38 -9.56 -14.24
C GLU A 37 0.96 -9.31 -12.83
N GLU A 38 0.85 -8.08 -12.34
CA GLU A 38 1.33 -7.71 -11.00
C GLU A 38 0.49 -8.39 -9.91
N LYS A 39 -0.83 -8.48 -10.11
CA LYS A 39 -1.70 -9.31 -9.29
C LYS A 39 -1.23 -10.75 -9.27
N ALA A 40 -0.99 -11.36 -10.44
CA ALA A 40 -0.55 -12.74 -10.52
C ALA A 40 0.77 -12.99 -9.78
N ARG A 41 1.72 -12.04 -9.85
CA ARG A 41 3.00 -12.08 -9.10
C ARG A 41 2.76 -11.98 -7.59
N ALA A 42 1.94 -11.03 -7.15
CA ALA A 42 1.63 -10.81 -5.74
C ALA A 42 0.79 -11.94 -5.11
N THR A 43 0.03 -12.71 -5.90
CA THR A 43 -0.76 -13.87 -5.44
C THR A 43 -0.01 -15.21 -5.53
N GLN A 44 1.27 -15.22 -5.89
CA GLN A 44 2.02 -16.48 -5.97
C GLN A 44 2.04 -17.19 -4.60
N GLN A 45 1.62 -18.46 -4.59
CA GLN A 45 1.51 -19.28 -3.36
C GLN A 45 2.87 -19.52 -2.67
N THR A 46 3.98 -19.35 -3.39
CA THR A 46 5.34 -19.50 -2.88
C THR A 46 5.81 -18.32 -2.03
N LEU A 47 5.09 -17.19 -2.07
CA LEU A 47 5.45 -15.99 -1.32
C LEU A 47 4.82 -15.99 0.07
N THR A 48 5.63 -15.72 1.10
CA THR A 48 5.14 -15.42 2.44
C THR A 48 4.31 -14.13 2.44
N ILE A 49 3.44 -13.94 3.44
CA ILE A 49 2.64 -12.71 3.59
C ILE A 49 3.51 -11.45 3.46
N HIS A 50 4.66 -11.44 4.12
CA HIS A 50 5.62 -10.35 4.05
C HIS A 50 6.17 -10.13 2.64
N GLN A 51 6.52 -11.20 1.92
CA GLN A 51 7.03 -11.10 0.54
C GLN A 51 5.95 -10.66 -0.44
N LYS A 52 4.70 -11.12 -0.28
CA LYS A 52 3.56 -10.64 -1.08
C LYS A 52 3.39 -9.13 -0.92
N LEU A 53 3.36 -8.66 0.33
CA LEU A 53 3.28 -7.23 0.65
C LEU A 53 4.46 -6.45 0.06
N GLU A 54 5.68 -6.94 0.23
CA GLU A 54 6.88 -6.31 -0.31
C GLU A 54 6.86 -6.24 -1.85
N GLU A 55 6.44 -7.31 -2.53
CA GLU A 55 6.28 -7.32 -4.00
C GLU A 55 5.24 -6.30 -4.46
N ILE A 56 4.12 -6.17 -3.75
CA ILE A 56 3.09 -5.15 -4.03
C ILE A 56 3.68 -3.74 -3.87
N PHE A 57 4.36 -3.45 -2.76
CA PHE A 57 4.99 -2.15 -2.54
C PHE A 57 6.07 -1.86 -3.57
N ARG A 58 6.90 -2.86 -3.87
CA ARG A 58 7.96 -2.74 -4.86
C ARG A 58 7.41 -2.52 -6.25
N THR A 59 6.27 -3.12 -6.56
CA THR A 59 5.57 -2.92 -7.83
C THR A 59 5.04 -1.50 -7.93
N MET A 60 4.40 -0.99 -6.88
CA MET A 60 3.95 0.40 -6.82
C MET A 60 5.14 1.37 -6.89
N GLU A 61 6.25 1.09 -6.19
CA GLU A 61 7.48 1.89 -6.25
C GLU A 61 8.16 1.82 -7.63
N ARG A 62 8.10 0.68 -8.32
CA ARG A 62 8.67 0.45 -9.66
C ARG A 62 7.83 1.01 -10.81
N ARG A 63 6.52 1.26 -10.62
CA ARG A 63 5.73 2.12 -11.51
C ARG A 63 6.17 3.58 -11.34
N ILE A 64 7.40 3.82 -11.76
CA ILE A 64 8.12 5.08 -11.98
C ILE A 64 7.28 6.33 -11.72
N SER A 65 7.52 6.98 -10.57
CA SER A 65 6.80 8.14 -10.01
C SER A 65 5.50 7.77 -9.31
N VAL A 66 5.58 7.09 -8.15
CA VAL A 66 4.50 7.15 -7.15
C VAL A 66 4.23 8.62 -6.89
N THR A 67 3.17 9.13 -7.49
CA THR A 67 2.77 10.51 -7.26
C THR A 67 2.11 10.57 -5.88
N PRO A 68 2.07 11.74 -5.24
CA PRO A 68 1.26 11.93 -4.04
C PRO A 68 -0.18 11.42 -4.23
N GLY A 69 -0.71 11.47 -5.46
CA GLY A 69 -2.03 10.95 -5.83
C GLY A 69 -2.16 9.44 -5.68
N ASP A 70 -1.17 8.65 -6.10
CA ASP A 70 -1.24 7.17 -6.05
C ASP A 70 -1.25 6.66 -4.61
N LEU A 71 -0.44 7.26 -3.74
CA LEU A 71 -0.44 6.95 -2.31
C LEU A 71 -1.78 7.33 -1.65
N HIS A 72 -2.38 8.45 -2.06
CA HIS A 72 -3.66 8.89 -1.55
C HIS A 72 -4.82 7.98 -2.04
N VAL A 73 -4.77 7.55 -3.30
CA VAL A 73 -5.72 6.57 -3.87
C VAL A 73 -5.59 5.23 -3.16
N LEU A 74 -4.37 4.78 -2.86
CA LEU A 74 -4.12 3.60 -2.04
C LEU A 74 -4.78 3.74 -0.67
N ILE A 75 -4.49 4.81 0.07
CA ILE A 75 -5.06 5.04 1.41
C ILE A 75 -6.59 5.05 1.33
N LYS A 76 -7.16 5.73 0.34
CA LYS A 76 -8.61 5.78 0.13
C LYS A 76 -9.20 4.40 -0.18
N ALA A 77 -8.54 3.62 -1.04
CA ALA A 77 -8.96 2.26 -1.37
C ALA A 77 -8.93 1.34 -0.14
N LEU A 78 -7.90 1.47 0.71
CA LEU A 78 -7.80 0.72 1.95
C LEU A 78 -8.87 1.11 2.96
N LYS A 79 -9.19 2.40 3.07
CA LYS A 79 -10.24 2.92 3.95
C LYS A 79 -11.64 2.58 3.47
N ALA A 80 -11.82 2.35 2.17
CA ALA A 80 -13.09 1.90 1.60
C ALA A 80 -13.42 0.45 2.00
N GLU A 81 -12.40 -0.39 2.19
CA GLU A 81 -12.59 -1.78 2.63
C GLU A 81 -12.53 -1.96 4.15
N PRO A 82 -13.56 -2.50 4.80
CA PRO A 82 -13.59 -2.68 6.25
C PRO A 82 -12.41 -3.51 6.79
N ALA A 83 -12.00 -4.53 6.03
CA ALA A 83 -10.90 -5.43 6.40
C ALA A 83 -9.52 -4.75 6.37
N THR A 84 -9.36 -3.67 5.61
CA THR A 84 -8.09 -2.97 5.42
C THR A 84 -8.11 -1.53 5.95
N LYS A 85 -9.25 -1.07 6.48
CA LYS A 85 -9.48 0.30 6.93
C LYS A 85 -8.48 0.76 7.98
N ALA A 86 -8.24 -0.07 9.00
CA ALA A 86 -7.29 0.24 10.08
C ALA A 86 -5.86 0.45 9.56
N VAL A 87 -5.50 -0.30 8.50
CA VAL A 87 -4.19 -0.16 7.85
C VAL A 87 -4.16 1.13 7.01
N GLY A 88 -5.23 1.43 6.26
CA GLY A 88 -5.40 2.71 5.57
C GLY A 88 -5.24 3.93 6.48
N ASP A 89 -5.92 3.93 7.63
CA ASP A 89 -5.83 5.00 8.63
C ASP A 89 -4.40 5.14 9.19
N LYS A 90 -3.69 4.03 9.40
CA LYS A 90 -2.33 4.05 9.95
C LYS A 90 -1.29 4.51 8.91
N ILE A 91 -1.46 4.19 7.63
CA ILE A 91 -0.59 4.69 6.56
C ILE A 91 -0.80 6.20 6.38
N GLN A 92 -2.05 6.67 6.47
CA GLN A 92 -2.37 8.09 6.47
C GLN A 92 -1.63 8.81 7.61
N GLU A 93 -1.67 8.26 8.83
CA GLU A 93 -0.95 8.82 9.98
C GLU A 93 0.56 8.91 9.71
N ILE A 94 1.18 7.86 9.15
CA ILE A 94 2.61 7.87 8.79
C ILE A 94 2.90 8.90 7.68
N TYR A 95 2.00 9.02 6.70
CA TYR A 95 2.11 10.02 5.63
C TYR A 95 2.07 11.44 6.20
N ASP A 96 1.11 11.73 7.08
CA ASP A 96 0.94 13.03 7.72
C ASP A 96 2.13 13.38 8.62
N GLU A 97 2.68 12.38 9.35
CA GLU A 97 3.92 12.50 10.12
C GLU A 97 5.11 12.87 9.23
N GLU A 98 5.31 12.18 8.10
CA GLU A 98 6.43 12.42 7.19
C GLU A 98 6.27 13.71 6.36
N HIS A 99 5.04 14.13 6.07
CA HIS A 99 4.73 15.41 5.40
C HIS A 99 4.75 16.63 6.33
N GLY A 100 4.85 16.43 7.64
CA GLY A 100 5.02 17.52 8.60
C GLY A 100 3.83 18.48 8.69
N LYS A 101 2.60 18.02 8.42
CA LYS A 101 1.39 18.85 8.52
C LYS A 101 0.33 18.22 9.42
N ARG A 102 0.24 18.76 10.64
CA ARG A 102 -1.05 19.24 11.15
C ARG A 102 -1.39 20.53 10.40
N GLN A 103 -2.21 20.47 9.36
CA GLN A 103 -2.93 21.63 8.80
C GLN A 103 -4.07 21.02 7.98
N GLU A 104 -5.33 20.97 8.42
CA GLU A 104 -6.09 21.77 9.39
C GLU A 104 -7.11 20.90 10.12
#